data_AF-A0A958XQC0-F1
#
_entry.id   AF-A0A958XQC0-F1
#
_cell.length_a   1.000
_cell.length_b   1.000
_cell.length_c   1.000
_cell.angle_alpha   90.00
_cell.angle_beta   90.00
_cell.angle_gamma   90.00
#
_symmetry.space_group_name_H-M   'P 1'
#
loop_
_entity.id
_entity.type
_entity.pdbx_description
1 polymer ?
#
loop_
_entity_poly.entity_id
_entity_poly.type
_entity_poly.pdbx_seq_one_letter_code
_entity_poly.pdbx_strand_id
1 'polypeptide(L)'
;MRNAKCIFFLFLLSGCSRSEGKTIFDYIQFLLSQDTWFRWIACILLVYLFLQILRIFRLAFQFLFRFIKKTYRFTFIWGKRNLIIIAVLGTLLWAFSLPLIDLLQDIEQRFFYPVYVDEFSNFSEEHLTVIFEAELSNTMDPYHKSVVLRRTREIAAKIQSTPLAIYEAAYLECGLKPFEVRTDQVAAGWIQFTRAGLQSLVYKGKPVRFEAVLSACKNKDINFMMDLTEVYLVRKYERSGRVPLNNTIDLYLAIFAPAFIGAPSDKVVYEGFNNPSYFKNAGLDGWYVAEDSPGRKQIFSKTSERDGKITIYEIFLAIESKKNRLVHRYLN
;
A
#
# COMPACT_ATOMS: atom_id res chain seq x y z
N MET A 1 -55.57 -4.39 18.82
CA MET A 1 -55.24 -5.64 19.55
C MET A 1 -53.79 -6.01 19.27
N ARG A 2 -52.96 -5.94 20.33
CA ARG A 2 -51.67 -6.62 20.63
C ARG A 2 -50.78 -7.10 19.46
N ASN A 3 -49.64 -6.42 19.23
CA ASN A 3 -48.24 -6.78 19.61
C ASN A 3 -47.58 -7.82 18.68
N ALA A 4 -46.67 -7.49 17.75
CA ALA A 4 -45.24 -7.08 17.89
C ALA A 4 -44.26 -8.22 18.24
N LYS A 5 -43.38 -8.63 17.28
CA LYS A 5 -41.89 -8.67 17.34
C LYS A 5 -41.21 -9.61 16.31
N CYS A 6 -39.94 -9.25 16.00
CA CYS A 6 -38.89 -9.85 15.15
C CYS A 6 -39.02 -9.53 13.64
N ILE A 7 -38.26 -8.63 12.99
CA ILE A 7 -36.85 -8.15 13.06
C ILE A 7 -35.77 -9.25 13.02
N PHE A 8 -34.85 -9.07 12.06
CA PHE A 8 -33.43 -9.52 11.95
C PHE A 8 -33.14 -10.77 11.08
N PHE A 9 -32.72 -10.57 9.82
CA PHE A 9 -31.37 -10.97 9.34
C PHE A 9 -31.06 -10.48 7.89
N LEU A 10 -30.07 -9.58 7.78
CA LEU A 10 -29.12 -9.27 6.68
C LEU A 10 -29.64 -9.31 5.21
N PHE A 11 -29.76 -8.22 4.43
CA PHE A 11 -28.84 -7.12 4.08
C PHE A 11 -27.35 -7.33 4.44
N LEU A 12 -26.60 -7.94 3.52
CA LEU A 12 -25.19 -7.67 3.20
C LEU A 12 -24.67 -8.79 2.30
N LEU A 13 -24.60 -8.55 0.99
CA LEU A 13 -23.64 -9.15 0.06
C LEU A 13 -23.65 -8.30 -1.22
N SER A 14 -23.33 -7.03 -1.05
CA SER A 14 -22.94 -6.12 -2.12
C SER A 14 -21.43 -6.05 -2.13
N GLY A 15 -20.80 -6.57 -3.19
CA GLY A 15 -19.41 -6.28 -3.51
C GLY A 15 -18.48 -7.47 -3.55
N CYS A 16 -18.66 -8.36 -4.55
CA CYS A 16 -17.55 -9.11 -5.12
C CYS A 16 -17.90 -9.57 -6.54
N SER A 17 -17.05 -9.21 -7.52
CA SER A 17 -17.05 -9.56 -8.95
C SER A 17 -18.33 -9.25 -9.76
N ARG A 18 -18.38 -8.07 -10.38
CA ARG A 18 -19.55 -7.56 -11.13
C ARG A 18 -19.52 -7.81 -12.64
N SER A 19 -18.53 -8.53 -13.18
CA SER A 19 -18.42 -8.79 -14.63
C SER A 19 -18.69 -10.24 -15.02
N GLU A 20 -18.25 -11.25 -14.26
CA GLU A 20 -18.46 -12.67 -14.62
C GLU A 20 -19.80 -13.24 -14.13
N GLY A 21 -20.35 -12.71 -13.03
CA GLY A 21 -21.65 -13.15 -12.53
C GLY A 21 -22.82 -12.73 -13.43
N LYS A 22 -22.71 -11.55 -14.06
CA LYS A 22 -23.77 -11.04 -14.96
C LYS A 22 -24.04 -11.99 -16.11
N THR A 23 -23.00 -12.53 -16.74
CA THR A 23 -23.11 -13.46 -17.87
C THR A 23 -23.85 -14.75 -17.53
N ILE A 24 -23.68 -15.30 -16.33
CA ILE A 24 -24.38 -16.53 -15.91
C ILE A 24 -25.86 -16.24 -15.60
N PHE A 25 -26.15 -15.13 -14.92
CA PHE A 25 -27.54 -14.73 -14.63
C PHE A 25 -28.30 -14.36 -15.90
N ASP A 26 -27.64 -13.69 -16.86
CA ASP A 26 -28.23 -13.36 -18.16
C ASP A 26 -28.51 -14.64 -18.98
N TYR A 27 -27.64 -15.66 -18.92
CA TYR A 27 -27.86 -16.95 -19.58
C TYR A 27 -28.99 -17.77 -18.95
N ILE A 28 -29.10 -17.75 -17.62
CA ILE A 28 -30.20 -18.38 -16.87
C ILE A 28 -31.52 -17.68 -17.19
N GLN A 29 -31.54 -16.35 -17.25
CA GLN A 29 -32.71 -15.58 -17.66
C GLN A 29 -33.13 -15.86 -19.10
N PHE A 30 -32.17 -15.94 -20.03
CA PHE A 30 -32.40 -16.32 -21.41
C PHE A 30 -32.99 -17.73 -21.57
N LEU A 31 -32.47 -18.71 -20.82
CA LEU A 31 -32.98 -20.09 -20.81
C LEU A 31 -34.39 -20.20 -20.20
N LEU A 32 -34.71 -19.36 -19.22
CA LEU A 32 -36.02 -19.31 -18.57
C LEU A 32 -37.07 -18.51 -19.34
N SER A 33 -36.66 -17.72 -20.35
CA SER A 33 -37.56 -16.94 -21.21
C SER A 33 -37.96 -17.63 -22.52
N GLN A 34 -37.47 -18.85 -22.79
CA GLN A 34 -37.81 -19.63 -23.98
C GLN A 34 -39.20 -20.30 -23.89
N ASP A 35 -39.63 -20.90 -25.01
CA ASP A 35 -40.89 -21.65 -25.14
C ASP A 35 -41.16 -22.62 -23.98
N THR A 36 -42.45 -22.84 -23.70
CA THR A 36 -42.98 -23.51 -22.50
C THR A 36 -42.29 -24.84 -22.16
N TRP A 37 -41.90 -25.62 -23.17
CA TRP A 37 -41.20 -26.90 -23.02
C TRP A 37 -39.72 -26.76 -22.63
N PHE A 38 -38.99 -25.85 -23.28
CA PHE A 38 -37.58 -25.60 -22.97
C PHE A 38 -37.40 -24.99 -21.58
N ARG A 39 -38.33 -24.11 -21.17
CA ARG A 39 -38.36 -23.56 -19.81
C ARG A 39 -38.53 -24.64 -18.75
N TRP A 40 -39.37 -25.65 -19.00
CA TRP A 40 -39.58 -26.76 -18.07
C TRP A 40 -38.30 -27.61 -17.90
N ILE A 41 -37.61 -27.91 -19.00
CA ILE A 41 -36.32 -28.63 -18.97
C ILE A 41 -35.24 -27.80 -18.23
N ALA A 42 -35.15 -26.50 -18.51
CA ALA A 42 -34.22 -25.60 -17.84
C ALA A 42 -34.45 -25.55 -16.32
N CYS A 43 -35.71 -25.52 -15.87
CA CYS A 43 -36.06 -25.60 -14.45
C CYS A 43 -35.62 -26.91 -13.79
N ILE A 44 -35.82 -28.06 -14.46
CA ILE A 44 -35.37 -29.36 -13.93
C ILE A 44 -33.85 -29.41 -13.78
N LEU A 45 -33.12 -28.93 -14.79
CA LEU A 45 -31.66 -28.87 -14.75
C LEU A 45 -31.15 -27.93 -13.65
N LEU A 46 -31.80 -26.78 -13.44
CA LEU A 46 -31.48 -25.86 -12.35
C LEU A 46 -31.70 -26.49 -10.97
N VAL A 47 -32.83 -27.18 -10.78
CA VAL A 47 -33.11 -27.89 -9.52
C VAL A 47 -32.07 -29.01 -9.29
N TYR A 48 -31.72 -29.75 -10.34
CA TYR A 48 -30.68 -30.78 -10.26
C TYR A 48 -29.31 -30.20 -9.89
N LEU A 49 -28.88 -29.11 -10.54
CA LEU A 49 -27.66 -28.38 -10.23
C LEU A 49 -27.64 -27.87 -8.78
N PHE A 50 -28.76 -27.29 -8.34
CA PHE A 50 -28.93 -26.83 -6.98
C PHE A 50 -28.77 -27.98 -5.96
N LEU A 51 -29.39 -29.13 -6.22
CA LEU A 51 -29.25 -30.32 -5.36
C LEU A 51 -27.81 -30.86 -5.35
N GLN A 52 -27.08 -30.81 -6.46
CA GLN A 52 -25.68 -31.20 -6.52
C GLN A 52 -24.77 -30.24 -5.73
N ILE A 53 -24.99 -28.93 -5.85
CA ILE A 53 -24.29 -27.92 -5.04
C ILE A 53 -24.53 -28.18 -3.55
N LEU A 54 -25.78 -28.46 -3.17
CA LEU A 54 -26.15 -28.74 -1.78
C LEU A 54 -25.50 -30.03 -1.26
N ARG A 55 -25.33 -31.05 -2.12
CA ARG A 55 -24.60 -32.28 -1.80
C ARG A 55 -23.09 -32.04 -1.62
N ILE A 56 -22.48 -31.25 -2.50
CA ILE A 56 -21.06 -30.87 -2.38
C ILE A 56 -20.83 -30.05 -1.11
N PHE A 57 -21.69 -29.07 -0.83
CA PHE A 57 -21.64 -28.29 0.41
C PHE A 57 -21.77 -29.18 1.65
N ARG A 58 -22.67 -30.17 1.62
CA ARG A 58 -22.82 -31.13 2.73
C ARG A 58 -21.56 -31.99 2.92
N LEU A 59 -20.91 -32.42 1.85
CA LEU A 59 -19.65 -33.17 1.90
C LEU A 59 -18.50 -32.30 2.44
N ALA A 60 -18.36 -31.07 1.95
CA ALA A 60 -17.36 -30.12 2.42
C ALA A 60 -17.55 -29.79 3.91
N PHE A 61 -18.80 -29.56 4.34
CA PHE A 61 -19.13 -29.30 5.74
C PHE A 61 -18.88 -30.52 6.63
N GLN A 62 -19.19 -31.74 6.15
CA GLN A 62 -18.86 -32.97 6.86
C GLN A 62 -17.36 -33.20 6.97
N PHE A 63 -16.59 -32.86 5.93
CA PHE A 63 -15.13 -32.98 5.95
C PHE A 63 -14.51 -31.98 6.93
N LEU A 64 -14.96 -30.72 6.90
CA LEU A 64 -14.56 -29.69 7.85
C LEU A 64 -14.91 -30.09 9.29
N PHE A 65 -16.13 -30.57 9.54
CA PHE A 65 -16.57 -30.99 10.87
C PHE A 65 -15.80 -32.22 11.36
N ARG A 66 -15.50 -33.19 10.48
CA ARG A 66 -14.63 -34.34 10.82
C ARG A 66 -13.20 -33.90 11.08
N PHE A 67 -12.67 -32.98 10.30
CA PHE A 67 -11.35 -32.39 10.51
C PHE A 67 -11.30 -31.73 11.88
N ILE A 68 -12.19 -30.77 12.16
CA ILE A 68 -12.32 -30.07 13.45
C ILE A 68 -12.50 -31.06 14.60
N LYS A 69 -13.38 -32.07 14.49
CA LYS A 69 -13.60 -33.05 15.58
C LYS A 69 -12.35 -33.91 15.83
N LYS A 70 -11.54 -34.18 14.80
CA LYS A 70 -10.30 -34.95 14.89
C LYS A 70 -9.14 -34.09 15.39
N THR A 71 -9.04 -32.82 14.99
CA THR A 71 -8.07 -31.85 15.53
C THR A 71 -8.42 -31.38 16.93
N TYR A 72 -9.70 -31.30 17.31
CA TYR A 72 -10.14 -30.91 18.67
C TYR A 72 -9.58 -31.84 19.75
N ARG A 73 -9.43 -33.14 19.44
CA ARG A 73 -8.75 -34.09 20.34
C ARG A 73 -7.24 -33.88 20.44
N PHE A 74 -6.62 -33.26 19.44
CA PHE A 74 -5.19 -32.90 19.46
C PHE A 74 -4.93 -31.52 20.09
N THR A 75 -5.84 -30.56 19.92
CA THR A 75 -5.68 -29.18 20.38
C THR A 75 -6.01 -28.97 21.86
N PHE A 76 -6.67 -29.92 22.53
CA PHE A 76 -7.16 -29.74 23.91
C PHE A 76 -6.66 -30.77 24.93
N ILE A 77 -5.54 -31.44 24.66
CA ILE A 77 -4.85 -32.27 25.66
C ILE A 77 -3.63 -31.49 26.14
N TRP A 78 -3.82 -30.61 27.12
CA TRP A 78 -2.78 -29.90 27.86
C TRP A 78 -1.99 -30.84 28.80
N GLY A 79 -1.61 -32.02 28.31
CA GLY A 79 -0.75 -32.93 29.02
C GLY A 79 0.69 -32.40 29.03
N LYS A 80 1.42 -32.63 30.13
CA LYS A 80 2.83 -32.21 30.27
C LYS A 80 3.72 -32.61 29.08
N ARG A 81 3.45 -33.77 28.46
CA ARG A 81 4.14 -34.24 27.25
C ARG A 81 3.90 -33.36 26.02
N ASN A 82 2.64 -32.96 25.77
CA ASN A 82 2.29 -32.11 24.64
C ASN A 82 2.84 -30.69 24.83
N LEU A 83 2.87 -30.18 26.07
CA LEU A 83 3.51 -28.92 26.40
C LEU A 83 5.02 -28.93 26.09
N ILE A 84 5.72 -30.03 26.42
CA ILE A 84 7.14 -30.18 26.08
C ILE A 84 7.33 -30.24 24.56
N ILE A 85 6.48 -30.98 23.83
CA ILE A 85 6.53 -31.04 22.37
C ILE A 85 6.29 -29.66 21.75
N ILE A 86 5.29 -28.91 22.23
CA ILE A 86 5.00 -27.54 21.78
C ILE A 86 6.18 -26.62 22.10
N ALA A 87 6.80 -26.74 23.28
CA ALA A 87 7.97 -25.94 23.65
C ALA A 87 9.17 -26.25 22.75
N VAL A 88 9.43 -27.52 22.44
CA VAL A 88 10.52 -27.93 21.54
C VAL A 88 10.24 -27.46 20.11
N LEU A 89 9.05 -27.73 19.58
CA LEU A 89 8.66 -27.29 18.23
C LEU A 89 8.61 -25.76 18.12
N GLY A 90 8.15 -25.07 19.17
CA GLY A 90 8.14 -23.61 19.25
C GLY A 90 9.55 -23.03 19.30
N THR A 91 10.47 -23.65 20.03
CA THR A 91 11.89 -23.25 20.07
C THR A 91 12.56 -23.48 18.72
N LEU A 92 12.27 -24.60 18.05
CA LEU A 92 12.75 -24.88 16.70
C LEU A 92 12.19 -23.86 15.70
N LEU A 93 10.88 -23.59 15.73
CA LEU A 93 10.25 -22.60 14.88
C LEU A 93 10.83 -21.20 15.14
N TRP A 94 11.11 -20.85 16.39
CA TRP A 94 11.78 -19.60 16.75
C TRP A 94 13.20 -19.53 16.21
N ALA A 95 13.99 -20.60 16.33
CA ALA A 95 15.36 -20.68 15.82
C ALA A 95 15.41 -20.54 14.28
N PHE A 96 14.40 -21.04 13.56
CA PHE A 96 14.28 -20.92 12.10
C PHE A 96 13.32 -19.82 11.66
N SER A 97 12.93 -18.90 12.56
CA SER A 97 11.91 -17.89 12.26
C SER A 97 12.33 -16.94 11.15
N LEU A 98 13.60 -16.50 11.13
CA LEU A 98 14.10 -15.57 10.10
C LEU A 98 14.08 -16.19 8.69
N PRO A 99 14.68 -17.39 8.44
CA PRO A 99 14.54 -18.06 7.14
C PRO A 99 13.09 -18.35 6.74
N LEU A 100 12.23 -18.69 7.69
CA LEU A 100 10.80 -18.92 7.41
C LEU A 100 10.09 -17.63 7.01
N ILE A 101 10.37 -16.50 7.67
CA ILE A 101 9.84 -15.18 7.29
C ILE A 101 10.29 -14.82 5.88
N ASP A 102 11.57 -15.00 5.56
CA ASP A 102 12.09 -14.69 4.22
C ASP A 102 11.48 -15.59 3.14
N LEU A 103 11.30 -16.88 3.42
CA LEU A 103 10.65 -17.81 2.50
C LEU A 103 9.18 -17.42 2.26
N LEU A 104 8.46 -17.06 3.33
CA LEU A 104 7.08 -16.60 3.21
C LEU A 104 6.98 -15.29 2.44
N GLN A 105 7.91 -14.34 2.68
CA GLN A 105 8.00 -13.09 1.92
C GLN A 105 8.34 -13.32 0.45
N ASP A 106 9.19 -14.30 0.13
CA ASP A 106 9.52 -14.66 -1.25
C ASP A 106 8.29 -15.25 -1.96
N ILE A 107 7.58 -16.17 -1.31
CA ILE A 107 6.34 -16.76 -1.85
C ILE A 107 5.26 -15.68 -2.04
N GLU A 108 5.07 -14.81 -1.05
CA GLU A 108 4.10 -13.71 -1.10
C GLU A 108 4.38 -12.79 -2.29
N GLN A 109 5.61 -12.29 -2.40
CA GLN A 109 5.99 -11.37 -3.47
C GLN A 109 6.02 -12.07 -4.83
N ARG A 110 6.45 -13.32 -4.92
CA ARG A 110 6.53 -14.04 -6.19
C ARG A 110 5.17 -14.43 -6.77
N PHE A 111 4.25 -14.91 -5.93
CA PHE A 111 3.03 -15.56 -6.42
C PHE A 111 1.74 -14.80 -6.10
N PHE A 112 1.68 -14.08 -4.98
CA PHE A 112 0.44 -13.44 -4.55
C PHE A 112 0.38 -11.96 -4.93
N TYR A 113 1.49 -11.24 -4.74
CA TYR A 113 1.59 -9.80 -5.01
C TYR A 113 2.86 -9.46 -5.81
N PRO A 114 3.01 -9.99 -7.04
CA PRO A 114 4.15 -9.68 -7.87
C PRO A 114 4.10 -8.22 -8.32
N VAL A 115 5.27 -7.57 -8.28
CA VAL A 115 5.44 -6.18 -8.70
C VAL A 115 6.67 -6.09 -9.59
N TYR A 116 6.55 -5.45 -10.75
CA TYR A 116 7.61 -5.43 -11.75
C TYR A 116 8.18 -4.02 -11.97
N VAL A 117 9.47 -3.94 -12.30
CA VAL A 117 10.09 -2.68 -12.73
C VAL A 117 9.42 -2.23 -14.04
N ASP A 118 9.10 -0.94 -14.13
CA ASP A 118 8.52 -0.30 -15.32
C ASP A 118 7.16 -0.90 -15.76
N GLU A 119 6.44 -1.57 -14.86
CA GLU A 119 5.16 -2.25 -15.17
C GLU A 119 4.12 -1.34 -15.82
N PHE A 120 4.10 -0.07 -15.41
CA PHE A 120 3.16 0.95 -15.87
C PHE A 120 3.82 2.05 -16.70
N SER A 121 4.99 1.81 -17.29
CA SER A 121 5.71 2.79 -18.12
C SER A 121 4.93 3.22 -19.37
N ASN A 122 3.97 2.42 -19.82
CA ASN A 122 3.12 2.70 -20.97
C ASN A 122 1.99 3.68 -20.66
N PHE A 123 1.70 3.96 -19.38
CA PHE A 123 0.68 4.92 -18.99
C PHE A 123 1.23 6.34 -19.05
N SER A 124 0.40 7.29 -19.48
CA SER A 124 0.79 8.69 -19.46
C SER A 124 0.87 9.20 -18.02
N GLU A 125 1.73 10.19 -17.79
CA GLU A 125 1.90 10.82 -16.47
C GLU A 125 0.57 11.39 -15.94
N GLU A 126 -0.27 11.94 -16.82
CA GLU A 126 -1.59 12.45 -16.46
C GLU A 126 -2.50 11.35 -15.94
N HIS A 127 -2.46 10.16 -16.56
CA HIS A 127 -3.26 9.03 -16.12
C HIS A 127 -2.83 8.55 -14.73
N LEU A 128 -1.52 8.41 -14.52
CA LEU A 128 -0.99 8.05 -13.20
C LEU A 128 -1.33 9.10 -12.15
N THR A 129 -1.21 10.39 -12.49
CA THR A 129 -1.60 11.50 -11.60
C THR A 129 -3.05 11.38 -11.16
N VAL A 130 -3.98 11.09 -12.07
CA VAL A 130 -5.41 10.91 -11.73
C VAL A 130 -5.63 9.77 -10.73
N ILE A 131 -4.88 8.68 -10.82
CA ILE A 131 -4.97 7.57 -9.85
C ILE A 131 -4.57 8.04 -8.44
N PHE A 132 -3.45 8.76 -8.32
CA PHE A 132 -3.04 9.35 -7.03
C PHE A 132 -4.09 10.34 -6.51
N GLU A 133 -4.64 11.19 -7.38
CA GLU A 133 -5.69 12.14 -7.02
C GLU A 133 -7.00 11.43 -6.61
N ALA A 134 -7.28 10.25 -7.16
CA ALA A 134 -8.39 9.41 -6.75
C ALA A 134 -8.16 8.83 -5.34
N GLU A 135 -6.95 8.37 -5.03
CA GLU A 135 -6.58 7.84 -3.71
C GLU A 135 -6.67 8.89 -2.59
N LEU A 136 -6.45 10.17 -2.90
CA LEU A 136 -6.70 11.25 -1.94
C LEU A 136 -8.14 11.25 -1.41
N SER A 137 -9.12 10.83 -2.22
CA SER A 137 -10.53 10.78 -1.79
C SER A 137 -10.76 9.77 -0.67
N ASN A 138 -9.89 8.77 -0.53
CA ASN A 138 -9.97 7.75 0.51
C ASN A 138 -9.35 8.22 1.83
N THR A 139 -8.51 9.28 1.79
CA THR A 139 -7.70 9.71 2.94
C THR A 139 -8.11 11.07 3.50
N MET A 140 -8.81 11.91 2.72
CA MET A 140 -9.22 13.24 3.16
C MET A 140 -10.57 13.67 2.60
N ASP A 141 -11.20 14.64 3.28
CA ASP A 141 -12.46 15.24 2.84
C ASP A 141 -12.31 16.07 1.54
N PRO A 142 -13.42 16.38 0.86
CA PRO A 142 -13.40 17.09 -0.42
C PRO A 142 -12.73 18.47 -0.38
N TYR A 143 -12.83 19.18 0.75
CA TYR A 143 -12.19 20.49 0.89
C TYR A 143 -10.68 20.34 0.93
N HIS A 144 -10.16 19.49 1.82
CA HIS A 144 -8.73 19.20 1.90
C HIS A 144 -8.18 18.68 0.58
N LYS A 145 -8.89 17.76 -0.08
CA LYS A 145 -8.53 17.27 -1.41
C LYS A 145 -8.40 18.43 -2.39
N SER A 146 -9.39 19.32 -2.48
CA SER A 146 -9.34 20.45 -3.44
C SER A 146 -8.13 21.37 -3.22
N VAL A 147 -7.75 21.60 -1.95
CA VAL A 147 -6.56 22.38 -1.60
C VAL A 147 -5.29 21.63 -2.01
N VAL A 148 -5.17 20.34 -1.68
CA VAL A 148 -4.00 19.53 -2.07
C VAL A 148 -3.84 19.51 -3.60
N LEU A 149 -4.90 19.22 -4.35
CA LEU A 149 -4.85 19.19 -5.82
C LEU A 149 -4.33 20.51 -6.41
N ARG A 150 -4.92 21.62 -5.97
CA ARG A 150 -4.55 22.95 -6.46
C ARG A 150 -3.12 23.31 -6.06
N ARG A 151 -2.78 23.18 -4.77
CA ARG A 151 -1.47 23.57 -4.25
C ARG A 151 -0.35 22.68 -4.81
N THR A 152 -0.57 21.38 -4.98
CA THR A 152 0.43 20.49 -5.60
C THR A 152 0.78 20.92 -7.01
N ARG A 153 -0.21 21.29 -7.85
CA ARG A 153 0.05 21.81 -9.21
C ARG A 153 0.79 23.14 -9.19
N GLU A 154 0.40 24.06 -8.30
CA GLU A 154 1.09 25.35 -8.12
C GLU A 154 2.54 25.17 -7.66
N ILE A 155 2.79 24.24 -6.74
CA ILE A 155 4.14 23.91 -6.25
C ILE A 155 4.97 23.29 -7.35
N ALA A 156 4.43 22.30 -8.06
CA ALA A 156 5.12 21.61 -9.17
C ALA A 156 5.60 22.61 -10.23
N ALA A 157 4.74 23.57 -10.61
CA ALA A 157 5.10 24.62 -11.55
C ALA A 157 6.24 25.54 -11.03
N LYS A 158 6.26 25.85 -9.73
CA LYS A 158 7.29 26.71 -9.11
C LYS A 158 8.67 26.05 -9.05
N ILE A 159 8.72 24.73 -8.85
CA ILE A 159 9.97 23.98 -8.69
C ILE A 159 10.39 23.23 -9.96
N GLN A 160 9.73 23.48 -11.09
CA GLN A 160 9.96 22.75 -12.36
C GLN A 160 9.93 21.22 -12.13
N SER A 161 8.84 20.75 -11.53
CA SER A 161 8.56 19.33 -11.25
C SER A 161 7.19 18.98 -11.81
N THR A 162 6.84 17.71 -11.73
CA THR A 162 5.50 17.21 -12.05
C THR A 162 4.66 17.02 -10.79
N PRO A 163 3.33 17.15 -10.86
CA PRO A 163 2.45 16.80 -9.74
C PRO A 163 2.61 15.34 -9.30
N LEU A 164 2.81 14.43 -10.25
CA LEU A 164 3.02 13.01 -9.99
C LEU A 164 4.21 12.78 -9.05
N ALA A 165 5.36 13.42 -9.32
CA ALA A 165 6.54 13.29 -8.47
C ALA A 165 6.26 13.68 -7.01
N ILE A 166 5.52 14.77 -6.79
CA ILE A 166 5.13 15.21 -5.44
C ILE A 166 4.21 14.19 -4.78
N TYR A 167 3.24 13.63 -5.52
CA TYR A 167 2.34 12.61 -4.99
C TYR A 167 3.07 11.31 -4.66
N GLU A 168 3.99 10.86 -5.51
CA GLU A 168 4.77 9.64 -5.26
C GLU A 168 5.67 9.79 -4.03
N ALA A 169 6.36 10.94 -3.88
CA ALA A 169 7.13 11.25 -2.68
C ALA A 169 6.24 11.28 -1.43
N ALA A 170 5.09 11.96 -1.48
CA ALA A 170 4.15 12.00 -0.36
C ALA A 170 3.54 10.62 -0.05
N TYR A 171 3.31 9.77 -1.05
CA TYR A 171 2.81 8.42 -0.86
C TYR A 171 3.85 7.50 -0.22
N LEU A 172 5.12 7.64 -0.61
CA LEU A 172 6.22 6.93 0.04
C LEU A 172 6.32 7.30 1.52
N GLU A 173 6.22 8.60 1.83
CA GLU A 173 6.51 9.15 3.15
C GLU A 173 5.33 9.10 4.13
N CYS A 174 4.13 9.49 3.69
CA CYS A 174 2.95 9.60 4.55
C CYS A 174 1.73 8.84 4.03
N GLY A 175 1.84 8.10 2.92
CA GLY A 175 0.70 7.40 2.33
C GLY A 175 -0.40 8.35 1.85
N LEU A 176 -0.03 9.54 1.37
CA LEU A 176 -0.93 10.62 0.95
C LEU A 176 -1.81 11.19 2.06
N LYS A 177 -1.37 11.12 3.32
CA LYS A 177 -2.06 11.70 4.47
C LYS A 177 -1.34 12.97 4.93
N PRO A 178 -1.86 14.18 4.61
CA PRO A 178 -1.16 15.44 4.90
C PRO A 178 -0.98 15.73 6.39
N PHE A 179 -1.69 15.03 7.27
CA PHE A 179 -1.62 15.21 8.72
C PHE A 179 -1.00 14.02 9.45
N GLU A 180 -0.35 13.11 8.74
CA GLU A 180 0.30 11.95 9.34
C GLU A 180 1.46 12.38 10.24
N VAL A 181 1.47 11.84 11.46
CA VAL A 181 2.58 12.01 12.41
C VAL A 181 3.22 10.64 12.55
N ARG A 182 4.52 10.57 12.29
CA ARG A 182 5.28 9.32 12.44
C ARG A 182 5.19 8.83 13.89
N THR A 183 5.19 7.52 14.09
CA THR A 183 5.00 6.88 15.41
C THR A 183 6.04 7.31 16.45
N ASP A 184 7.25 7.64 16.02
CA ASP A 184 8.34 8.17 16.86
C ASP A 184 8.27 9.69 17.09
N GLN A 185 7.29 10.39 16.50
CA GLN A 185 7.10 11.84 16.53
C GLN A 185 8.30 12.65 16.03
N VAL A 186 9.18 12.07 15.22
CA VAL A 186 10.35 12.78 14.67
C VAL A 186 10.02 13.47 13.34
N ALA A 187 8.96 13.01 12.66
CA ALA A 187 8.50 13.57 11.40
C ALA A 187 6.98 13.69 11.35
N ALA A 188 6.47 14.70 10.64
CA ALA A 188 5.03 14.91 10.46
C ALA A 188 4.71 15.70 9.18
N GLY A 189 3.53 15.47 8.63
CA GLY A 189 2.98 16.24 7.53
C GLY A 189 3.14 15.60 6.14
N TRP A 190 2.75 16.36 5.11
CA TRP A 190 2.67 15.90 3.72
C TRP A 190 3.98 15.33 3.15
N ILE A 191 5.11 15.97 3.45
CA ILE A 191 6.46 15.50 3.06
C ILE A 191 7.29 15.08 4.28
N GLN A 192 6.64 14.75 5.41
CA GLN A 192 7.30 14.32 6.66
C GLN A 192 8.39 15.29 7.15
N PHE A 193 8.00 16.53 7.45
CA PHE A 193 8.89 17.54 8.00
C PHE A 193 9.56 17.08 9.29
N THR A 194 10.86 17.36 9.45
CA THR A 194 11.61 17.09 10.67
C THR A 194 12.12 18.38 11.31
N ARG A 195 12.50 18.35 12.59
CA ARG A 195 13.12 19.51 13.27
C ARG A 195 14.32 20.08 12.49
N ALA A 196 15.18 19.20 11.97
CA ALA A 196 16.34 19.59 11.17
C ALA A 196 15.93 20.14 9.80
N GLY A 197 14.94 19.53 9.14
CA GLY A 197 14.43 20.00 7.85
C GLY A 197 13.78 21.38 7.95
N LEU A 198 13.12 21.68 9.07
CA LEU A 198 12.49 22.98 9.33
C LEU A 198 13.49 24.07 9.75
N GLN A 199 14.74 23.71 10.03
CA GLN A 199 15.73 24.66 10.50
C GLN A 199 15.91 25.78 9.47
N SER A 200 15.81 27.02 9.96
CA SER A 200 15.88 28.24 9.16
C SER A 200 14.72 28.47 8.19
N LEU A 201 13.64 27.68 8.19
CA LEU A 201 12.45 27.99 7.39
C LEU A 201 11.65 29.12 8.04
N VAL A 202 11.15 30.02 7.20
CA VAL A 202 10.34 31.17 7.63
C VAL A 202 9.00 31.09 6.89
N TYR A 203 7.91 31.08 7.65
CA TYR A 203 6.55 31.15 7.13
C TYR A 203 5.89 32.41 7.66
N LYS A 204 5.41 33.27 6.75
CA LYS A 204 4.77 34.56 7.09
C LYS A 204 5.62 35.42 8.05
N GLY A 205 6.93 35.49 7.77
CA GLY A 205 7.89 36.29 8.56
C GLY A 205 8.28 35.69 9.91
N LYS A 206 7.83 34.47 10.26
CA LYS A 206 8.17 33.82 11.53
C LYS A 206 8.94 32.50 11.30
N PRO A 207 9.97 32.20 12.12
CA PRO A 207 10.63 30.91 12.08
C PRO A 207 9.64 29.78 12.34
N VAL A 208 9.67 28.75 11.50
CA VAL A 208 8.81 27.58 11.66
C VAL A 208 9.43 26.63 12.68
N ARG A 209 8.64 26.25 13.68
CA ARG A 209 9.03 25.23 14.66
C ARG A 209 8.25 23.94 14.41
N PHE A 210 8.83 22.81 14.81
CA PHE A 210 8.18 21.51 14.61
C PHE A 210 6.86 21.40 15.37
N GLU A 211 6.73 22.07 16.51
CA GLU A 211 5.49 22.17 17.28
C GLU A 211 4.35 22.81 16.47
N ALA A 212 4.65 23.75 15.57
CA ALA A 212 3.65 24.33 14.68
C ALA A 212 3.13 23.30 13.66
N VAL A 213 4.00 22.42 13.17
CA VAL A 213 3.60 21.31 12.29
C VAL A 213 2.73 20.30 13.03
N LEU A 214 3.12 19.91 14.25
CA LEU A 214 2.30 19.01 15.08
C LEU A 214 0.94 19.63 15.39
N SER A 215 0.90 20.93 15.71
CA SER A 215 -0.35 21.66 15.92
C SER A 215 -1.21 21.69 14.65
N ALA A 216 -0.61 21.89 13.48
CA ALA A 216 -1.32 21.86 12.21
C ALA A 216 -1.88 20.47 11.88
N CYS A 217 -1.15 19.39 12.17
CA CYS A 217 -1.66 18.02 12.05
C CYS A 217 -2.87 17.80 12.97
N LYS A 218 -2.77 18.25 14.23
CA LYS A 218 -3.86 18.12 15.22
C LYS A 218 -5.11 18.91 14.80
N ASN A 219 -4.92 20.14 14.31
CA ASN A 219 -6.01 21.04 13.92
C ASN A 219 -6.49 20.81 12.48
N LYS A 220 -5.86 19.89 11.73
CA LYS A 220 -6.11 19.63 10.31
C LYS A 220 -6.03 20.90 9.45
N ASP A 221 -5.03 21.74 9.71
CA ASP A 221 -4.82 22.98 8.94
C ASP A 221 -4.13 22.68 7.59
N ILE A 222 -4.93 22.37 6.58
CA ILE A 222 -4.42 22.00 5.25
C ILE A 222 -3.68 23.15 4.55
N ASN A 223 -4.11 24.40 4.79
CA ASN A 223 -3.54 25.55 4.11
C ASN A 223 -2.13 25.80 4.65
N PHE A 224 -1.97 25.77 5.97
CA PHE A 224 -0.64 25.82 6.58
C PHE A 224 0.25 24.68 6.07
N MET A 225 -0.28 23.45 6.03
CA MET A 225 0.50 22.28 5.63
C MET A 225 1.02 22.39 4.18
N MET A 226 0.14 22.77 3.25
CA MET A 226 0.51 22.90 1.84
C MET A 226 1.35 24.15 1.57
N ASP A 227 1.11 25.26 2.26
CA ASP A 227 1.99 26.43 2.16
C ASP A 227 3.39 26.15 2.68
N LEU A 228 3.50 25.45 3.82
CA LEU A 228 4.79 25.07 4.36
C LEU A 228 5.52 24.10 3.43
N THR A 229 4.79 23.18 2.80
CA THR A 229 5.31 22.29 1.75
C THR A 229 5.89 23.09 0.60
N GLU A 230 5.16 24.10 0.10
CA GLU A 230 5.67 24.99 -0.95
C GLU A 230 6.98 25.67 -0.52
N VAL A 231 6.99 26.34 0.65
CA VAL A 231 8.18 27.06 1.12
C VAL A 231 9.37 26.12 1.27
N TYR A 232 9.13 24.89 1.76
CA TYR A 232 10.16 23.87 1.88
C TYR A 232 10.72 23.46 0.51
N LEU A 233 9.86 23.06 -0.41
CA LEU A 233 10.26 22.55 -1.72
C LEU A 233 10.92 23.62 -2.58
N VAL A 234 10.38 24.84 -2.61
CA VAL A 234 10.99 25.98 -3.32
C VAL A 234 12.40 26.24 -2.80
N ARG A 235 12.60 26.25 -1.48
CA ARG A 235 13.94 26.43 -0.92
C ARG A 235 14.89 25.29 -1.30
N LYS A 236 14.42 24.04 -1.30
CA LYS A 236 15.25 22.89 -1.69
C LYS A 236 15.65 22.99 -3.16
N TYR A 237 14.71 23.34 -4.02
CA TYR A 237 14.94 23.61 -5.44
C TYR A 237 15.94 24.76 -5.67
N GLU A 238 15.86 25.85 -4.90
CA GLU A 238 16.86 26.92 -4.99
C GLU A 238 18.25 26.44 -4.55
N ARG A 239 18.33 25.66 -3.47
CA ARG A 239 19.58 25.10 -2.94
C ARG A 239 20.22 24.05 -3.83
N SER A 240 19.44 23.34 -4.64
CA SER A 240 19.97 22.40 -5.64
C SER A 240 20.55 23.11 -6.86
N GLY A 241 20.55 24.45 -6.91
CA GLY A 241 20.96 25.20 -8.09
C GLY A 241 19.89 25.25 -9.17
N ARG A 242 18.61 25.05 -8.80
CA ARG A 242 17.46 25.04 -9.71
C ARG A 242 17.53 23.93 -10.77
N VAL A 243 18.11 22.79 -10.39
CA VAL A 243 18.04 21.58 -11.21
C VAL A 243 16.58 21.15 -11.31
N PRO A 244 16.01 21.00 -12.53
CA PRO A 244 14.64 20.53 -12.70
C PRO A 244 14.42 19.19 -12.00
N LEU A 245 13.40 19.09 -11.16
CA LEU A 245 13.09 17.89 -10.36
C LEU A 245 12.02 17.06 -11.07
N ASN A 246 12.27 16.72 -12.33
CA ASN A 246 11.26 16.15 -13.23
C ASN A 246 10.91 14.70 -12.90
N ASN A 247 11.79 13.99 -12.19
CA ASN A 247 11.55 12.64 -11.74
C ASN A 247 11.43 12.59 -10.21
N THR A 248 10.69 11.61 -9.73
CA THR A 248 10.40 11.44 -8.30
C THR A 248 11.64 11.23 -7.46
N ILE A 249 12.68 10.59 -8.01
CA ILE A 249 13.92 10.33 -7.29
C ILE A 249 14.67 11.62 -6.99
N ASP A 250 14.82 12.49 -7.98
CA ASP A 250 15.47 13.78 -7.80
C ASP A 250 14.68 14.65 -6.81
N LEU A 251 13.35 14.63 -6.88
CA LEU A 251 12.51 15.31 -5.88
C LEU A 251 12.73 14.73 -4.48
N TYR A 252 12.73 13.41 -4.35
CA TYR A 252 12.95 12.71 -3.08
C TYR A 252 14.32 13.05 -2.48
N LEU A 253 15.37 12.97 -3.30
CA LEU A 253 16.73 13.32 -2.93
C LEU A 253 16.82 14.81 -2.56
N ALA A 254 16.17 15.71 -3.28
CA ALA A 254 16.14 17.13 -2.90
C ALA A 254 15.53 17.37 -1.51
N ILE A 255 14.49 16.60 -1.15
CA ILE A 255 13.83 16.69 0.15
C ILE A 255 14.75 16.17 1.26
N PHE A 256 15.29 14.96 1.09
CA PHE A 256 15.90 14.19 2.19
C PHE A 256 17.44 14.10 2.12
N ALA A 257 18.02 14.08 0.93
CA ALA A 257 19.44 13.85 0.71
C ALA A 257 20.01 14.70 -0.45
N PRO A 258 19.97 16.05 -0.36
CA PRO A 258 20.20 16.94 -1.51
C PRO A 258 21.61 16.88 -2.08
N ALA A 259 22.59 16.39 -1.31
CA ALA A 259 23.97 16.19 -1.78
C ALA A 259 24.08 15.07 -2.84
N PHE A 260 23.03 14.28 -3.04
CA PHE A 260 22.99 13.13 -3.93
C PHE A 260 22.15 13.35 -5.20
N ILE A 261 21.61 14.55 -5.42
CA ILE A 261 20.87 14.86 -6.66
C ILE A 261 21.80 14.66 -7.86
N GLY A 262 21.35 13.93 -8.88
CA GLY A 262 22.14 13.61 -10.07
C GLY A 262 23.29 12.62 -9.84
N ALA A 263 23.42 12.04 -8.64
CA ALA A 263 24.37 10.96 -8.39
C ALA A 263 23.91 9.65 -9.05
N PRO A 264 24.84 8.73 -9.38
CA PRO A 264 24.49 7.46 -10.01
C PRO A 264 23.67 6.55 -9.08
N SER A 265 22.91 5.62 -9.66
CA SER A 265 21.94 4.79 -8.93
C SER A 265 22.56 3.88 -7.86
N ASP A 266 23.82 3.48 -8.03
CA ASP A 266 24.60 2.68 -7.09
C ASP A 266 25.15 3.49 -5.90
N LYS A 267 24.96 4.81 -5.90
CA LYS A 267 25.45 5.67 -4.83
C LYS A 267 24.69 5.41 -3.54
N VAL A 268 25.44 5.14 -2.47
CA VAL A 268 24.92 4.99 -1.11
C VAL A 268 24.55 6.35 -0.54
N VAL A 269 23.28 6.50 -0.15
CA VAL A 269 22.70 7.71 0.46
C VAL A 269 22.82 7.68 1.98
N TYR A 270 22.54 6.52 2.58
CA TYR A 270 22.67 6.29 4.02
C TYR A 270 23.44 5.00 4.27
N GLU A 271 24.41 5.04 5.18
CA GLU A 271 25.22 3.88 5.54
C GLU A 271 25.40 3.78 7.04
N GLY A 272 25.40 2.53 7.53
CA GLY A 272 25.95 2.14 8.82
C GLY A 272 24.89 1.98 9.91
N PHE A 273 24.95 0.83 10.59
CA PHE A 273 24.10 0.52 11.75
C PHE A 273 24.38 1.38 12.99
N ASN A 274 25.30 2.35 12.93
CA ASN A 274 25.50 3.34 14.00
C ASN A 274 25.03 4.75 13.57
N ASN A 275 24.52 4.90 12.35
CA ASN A 275 24.07 6.16 11.80
C ASN A 275 22.57 6.36 12.07
N PRO A 276 22.17 7.37 12.85
CA PRO A 276 20.76 7.64 13.11
C PRO A 276 19.94 7.92 11.84
N SER A 277 20.56 8.46 10.79
CA SER A 277 19.90 8.69 9.51
C SER A 277 19.60 7.38 8.77
N TYR A 278 20.45 6.36 8.92
CA TYR A 278 20.17 5.02 8.37
C TYR A 278 18.96 4.40 9.08
N PHE A 279 18.94 4.34 10.41
CA PHE A 279 17.82 3.73 11.15
C PHE A 279 16.46 4.36 10.86
N LYS A 280 16.42 5.69 10.68
CA LYS A 280 15.19 6.41 10.32
C LYS A 280 14.66 6.05 8.93
N ASN A 281 15.51 5.50 8.07
CA ASN A 281 15.22 5.14 6.69
C ASN A 281 15.40 3.64 6.40
N ALA A 282 15.60 2.80 7.42
CA ALA A 282 15.93 1.37 7.26
C ALA A 282 14.84 0.56 6.52
N GLY A 283 13.64 1.11 6.34
CA GLY A 283 12.60 0.53 5.46
C GLY A 283 12.93 0.63 3.96
N LEU A 284 13.91 1.45 3.58
CA LEU A 284 14.42 1.60 2.22
C LEU A 284 15.62 0.67 1.94
N ASP A 285 16.07 -0.12 2.92
CA ASP A 285 17.14 -1.10 2.76
C ASP A 285 16.56 -2.49 2.43
N GLY A 286 17.26 -3.24 1.60
CA GLY A 286 16.96 -4.63 1.23
C GLY A 286 16.02 -4.74 0.03
N TRP A 287 15.99 -3.70 -0.82
CA TRP A 287 15.24 -3.71 -2.08
C TRP A 287 16.13 -4.18 -3.22
N TYR A 288 15.66 -5.13 -4.01
CA TYR A 288 16.44 -5.65 -5.13
C TYR A 288 15.55 -6.14 -6.27
N VAL A 289 16.17 -6.40 -7.41
CA VAL A 289 15.50 -6.96 -8.59
C VAL A 289 15.97 -8.38 -8.82
N ALA A 290 15.02 -9.28 -9.07
CA ALA A 290 15.30 -10.61 -9.59
C ALA A 290 14.45 -10.86 -10.83
N GLU A 291 14.97 -11.64 -11.76
CA GLU A 291 14.22 -12.01 -12.97
C GLU A 291 13.19 -13.10 -12.65
N ASP A 292 11.95 -12.90 -13.09
CA ASP A 292 10.92 -13.92 -13.07
C ASP A 292 11.02 -14.84 -14.30
N SER A 293 10.22 -15.90 -14.34
CA SER A 293 10.09 -16.77 -15.52
C SER A 293 9.02 -16.20 -16.46
N PRO A 294 9.27 -15.07 -17.15
CA PRO A 294 9.76 -15.05 -18.55
C PRO A 294 10.81 -13.94 -18.80
N GLY A 295 11.64 -13.60 -17.82
CA GLY A 295 12.72 -12.61 -17.90
C GLY A 295 12.30 -11.19 -17.53
N ARG A 296 11.14 -11.00 -16.88
CA ARG A 296 10.73 -9.68 -16.37
C ARG A 296 11.44 -9.40 -15.06
N LYS A 297 11.76 -8.12 -14.86
CA LYS A 297 12.44 -7.63 -13.66
C LYS A 297 11.43 -7.46 -12.54
N GLN A 298 11.37 -8.43 -11.63
CA GLN A 298 10.49 -8.38 -10.46
C GLN A 298 11.20 -7.69 -9.28
N ILE A 299 10.47 -6.82 -8.59
CA ILE A 299 10.95 -6.09 -7.42
C ILE A 299 10.68 -6.92 -6.16
N PHE A 300 11.71 -7.08 -5.33
CA PHE A 300 11.64 -7.74 -4.04
C PHE A 300 12.11 -6.81 -2.93
N SER A 301 11.58 -7.00 -1.73
CA SER A 301 12.08 -6.43 -0.48
C SER A 301 12.20 -7.54 0.57
N LYS A 302 13.39 -7.73 1.15
CA LYS A 302 13.66 -8.75 2.19
C LYS A 302 14.50 -8.18 3.30
N THR A 303 14.27 -8.68 4.52
CA THR A 303 15.06 -8.25 5.68
C THR A 303 16.46 -8.84 5.66
N SER A 304 16.64 -10.06 5.14
CA SER A 304 17.96 -10.69 4.96
C SER A 304 18.84 -10.01 3.93
N GLU A 305 18.26 -9.29 2.98
CA GLU A 305 18.99 -8.54 1.96
C GLU A 305 19.40 -7.14 2.45
N ARG A 306 19.12 -6.80 3.71
CA ARG A 306 19.54 -5.53 4.31
C ARG A 306 21.01 -5.57 4.67
N ASP A 307 21.82 -4.83 3.93
CA ASP A 307 23.28 -4.83 4.08
C ASP A 307 23.81 -3.65 4.91
N GLY A 308 22.92 -2.76 5.38
CA GLY A 308 23.30 -1.56 6.12
C GLY A 308 23.60 -0.36 5.23
N LYS A 309 23.30 -0.44 3.94
CA LYS A 309 23.50 0.61 2.94
C LYS A 309 22.21 0.82 2.16
N ILE A 310 21.78 2.07 2.09
CA ILE A 310 20.62 2.46 1.29
C ILE A 310 21.14 3.20 0.07
N THR A 311 20.98 2.61 -1.11
CA THR A 311 21.35 3.18 -2.40
C THR A 311 20.23 4.00 -3.02
N ILE A 312 20.56 4.85 -3.99
CA ILE A 312 19.54 5.57 -4.78
C ILE A 312 18.64 4.57 -5.53
N TYR A 313 19.20 3.45 -6.00
CA TYR A 313 18.44 2.40 -6.68
C TYR A 313 17.39 1.76 -5.77
N GLU A 314 17.72 1.48 -4.51
CA GLU A 314 16.75 0.94 -3.56
C GLU A 314 15.60 1.90 -3.26
N ILE A 315 15.91 3.21 -3.15
CA ILE A 315 14.88 4.25 -3.03
C ILE A 315 13.96 4.22 -4.26
N PHE A 316 14.52 4.10 -5.46
CA PHE A 316 13.75 3.93 -6.69
C PHE A 316 12.85 2.70 -6.65
N LEU A 317 13.38 1.53 -6.28
CA LEU A 317 12.59 0.30 -6.18
C LEU A 317 11.46 0.40 -5.15
N ALA A 318 11.71 1.07 -4.02
CA ALA A 318 10.68 1.28 -3.00
C ALA A 318 9.53 2.19 -3.51
N ILE A 319 9.87 3.26 -4.22
CA ILE A 319 8.88 4.16 -4.86
C ILE A 319 8.10 3.40 -5.93
N GLU A 320 8.80 2.71 -6.83
CA GLU A 320 8.22 1.95 -7.93
C GLU A 320 7.27 0.86 -7.39
N SER A 321 7.70 0.14 -6.35
CA SER A 321 6.88 -0.89 -5.74
C SER A 321 5.59 -0.34 -5.14
N LYS A 322 5.67 0.77 -4.40
CA LYS A 322 4.48 1.43 -3.82
C LYS A 322 3.56 1.96 -4.91
N LYS A 323 4.10 2.65 -5.92
CA LYS A 323 3.35 3.15 -7.07
C LYS A 323 2.57 2.01 -7.74
N ASN A 324 3.23 0.91 -8.05
CA ASN A 324 2.59 -0.20 -8.75
C ASN A 324 1.48 -0.84 -7.92
N ARG A 325 1.69 -1.04 -6.62
CA ARG A 325 0.63 -1.55 -5.72
C ARG A 325 -0.57 -0.61 -5.65
N LEU A 326 -0.36 0.70 -5.71
CA LEU A 326 -1.46 1.66 -5.80
C LEU A 326 -2.19 1.54 -7.14
N VAL A 327 -1.47 1.58 -8.26
CA VAL A 327 -2.05 1.51 -9.61
C VAL A 327 -2.85 0.22 -9.80
N HIS A 328 -2.33 -0.94 -9.37
CA HIS A 328 -3.03 -2.22 -9.38
C HIS A 328 -4.38 -2.19 -8.66
N ARG A 329 -4.54 -1.41 -7.59
CA ARG A 329 -5.82 -1.29 -6.87
C ARG A 329 -6.89 -0.52 -7.66
N TYR A 330 -6.51 0.23 -8.68
CA TYR A 330 -7.41 1.03 -9.51
C TYR A 330 -7.65 0.43 -10.89
N LEU A 331 -6.80 -0.50 -11.33
CA LEU A 331 -6.94 -1.20 -12.60
C LEU A 331 -7.68 -2.55 -12.48
N ASN A 332 -7.68 -3.17 -11.29
CA ASN A 332 -8.44 -4.38 -10.96
C ASN A 332 -9.77 -4.01 -10.30
#